data_AF-A0A9E6F087-F1
#
_entry.id   AF-A0A9E6F087-F1
#
_cell.length_a   1.000
_cell.length_b   1.000
_cell.length_c   1.000
_cell.angle_alpha   90.00
_cell.angle_beta   90.00
_cell.angle_gamma   90.00
#
_symmetry.space_group_name_H-M   'P 1'
#
loop_
_entity.id
_entity.type
_entity.pdbx_description
1 polymer ?
#
loop_
_entity_poly.entity_id
_entity_poly.type
_entity_poly.pdbx_seq_one_letter_code
_entity_poly.pdbx_strand_id
1 'polypeptide(L)'
;MSLIVLGALEFSSIAIGIKALDEMVKIAQIQIIDARTICPGKYLIVFSGDVASVEYSFNKGVETGKECVIDSLFLPMIHQGVIPAIGKIIKTDDWDTIGIIETLSVVSGIEAADAAAKEGGVNIIEIRLAIGFGGKSYVKMMGKLEDVQAAMAA
;
A
#
# COMPACT_ATOMS: atom_id res chain seq x y z
N MET A 1 -5.52 -17.69 -4.07
CA MET A 1 -4.15 -17.53 -3.54
C MET A 1 -4.22 -16.50 -2.44
N SER A 2 -3.65 -16.78 -1.26
CA SER A 2 -3.50 -15.77 -0.22
C SER A 2 -2.51 -14.72 -0.70
N LEU A 3 -2.95 -13.47 -0.81
CA LEU A 3 -2.11 -12.33 -1.15
C LEU A 3 -1.21 -12.02 0.05
N ILE A 4 0.00 -12.56 0.04
CA ILE A 4 0.93 -12.54 1.19
C ILE A 4 2.10 -11.58 1.00
N VAL A 5 2.30 -11.04 -0.21
CA VAL A 5 3.34 -10.05 -0.49
C VAL A 5 2.72 -8.87 -1.19
N LEU A 6 3.10 -7.66 -0.80
CA LEU A 6 2.69 -6.43 -1.48
C LEU A 6 3.92 -5.72 -2.05
N GLY A 7 3.81 -5.30 -3.30
CA GLY A 7 4.70 -4.34 -3.93
C GLY A 7 3.98 -3.02 -4.15
N ALA A 8 4.66 -1.90 -3.92
CA ALA A 8 4.22 -0.60 -4.37
C ALA A 8 5.37 0.17 -5.03
N LEU A 9 5.08 0.86 -6.13
CA LEU A 9 6.02 1.71 -6.85
C LEU A 9 5.34 3.04 -7.17
N GLU A 10 6.01 4.14 -6.83
CA GLU A 10 5.60 5.50 -7.16
C GLU A 10 6.58 6.11 -8.15
N PHE A 11 6.06 6.69 -9.23
CA PHE A 11 6.84 7.27 -10.32
C PHE A 11 6.57 8.76 -10.47
N SER A 12 7.59 9.55 -10.79
CA SER A 12 7.50 10.97 -11.11
C SER A 12 6.89 11.26 -12.48
N SER A 13 6.81 10.24 -13.35
CA SER A 13 6.28 10.35 -14.71
C SER A 13 5.19 9.33 -14.96
N ILE A 14 4.03 9.81 -15.42
CA ILE A 14 2.86 8.99 -15.77
C ILE A 14 3.18 8.03 -16.91
N ALA A 15 3.85 8.51 -17.96
CA ALA A 15 4.19 7.68 -19.10
C ALA A 15 5.17 6.56 -18.73
N ILE A 16 6.16 6.85 -17.88
CA ILE A 16 7.11 5.84 -17.39
C ILE A 16 6.40 4.85 -16.46
N GLY A 17 5.53 5.32 -15.56
CA GLY A 17 4.77 4.43 -14.68
C GLY A 17 3.86 3.46 -15.45
N ILE A 18 3.15 3.94 -16.49
CA ILE A 18 2.31 3.07 -17.34
C ILE A 18 3.18 2.07 -18.11
N LYS A 19 4.35 2.49 -18.62
CA LYS A 19 5.30 1.58 -19.28
C LYS A 19 5.82 0.51 -18.30
N ALA A 20 6.19 0.92 -17.08
CA ALA A 20 6.63 0.00 -16.05
C ALA A 20 5.53 -1.02 -15.74
N LEU A 21 4.29 -0.57 -15.54
CA LEU A 21 3.15 -1.46 -15.30
C LEU A 21 2.99 -2.53 -16.40
N ASP A 22 3.07 -2.14 -17.67
CA ASP A 22 2.98 -3.05 -18.82
C ASP A 22 4.09 -4.11 -18.80
N GLU A 23 5.34 -3.71 -18.52
CA GLU A 23 6.45 -4.66 -18.41
C GLU A 23 6.34 -5.56 -17.17
N MET A 24 5.85 -5.03 -16.04
CA MET A 24 5.66 -5.75 -14.77
C MET A 24 4.64 -6.88 -14.87
N VAL A 25 3.50 -6.66 -15.54
CA VAL A 25 2.45 -7.69 -15.68
C VAL A 25 2.79 -8.75 -16.75
N LYS A 26 3.77 -8.46 -17.61
CA LYS A 26 4.26 -9.41 -18.63
C LYS A 26 5.32 -10.36 -18.11
N ILE A 27 6.07 -9.98 -17.08
CA ILE A 27 7.18 -10.79 -16.57
C ILE A 27 6.75 -11.84 -15.53
N ALA A 28 5.70 -11.56 -14.74
CA ALA A 28 5.20 -12.48 -13.73
C ALA A 28 3.71 -12.28 -13.45
N GLN A 29 3.08 -13.29 -12.85
CA GLN A 29 1.66 -13.27 -12.53
C GLN A 29 1.41 -12.52 -11.22
N ILE A 30 1.12 -11.23 -11.33
CA ILE A 30 0.75 -10.36 -10.21
C ILE A 30 -0.71 -9.89 -10.32
N GLN A 31 -1.33 -9.65 -9.18
CA GLN A 31 -2.63 -8.99 -9.08
C GLN A 31 -2.43 -7.50 -8.83
N ILE A 32 -2.96 -6.65 -9.71
CA ILE A 32 -2.98 -5.21 -9.49
C ILE A 32 -4.08 -4.87 -8.48
N ILE A 33 -3.69 -4.23 -7.38
CA ILE A 33 -4.58 -3.75 -6.34
C ILE A 33 -5.04 -2.33 -6.67
N ASP A 34 -4.11 -1.48 -7.11
CA ASP A 34 -4.37 -0.13 -7.57
C ASP A 34 -3.30 0.29 -8.61
N ALA A 35 -3.71 1.06 -9.62
CA ALA A 35 -2.81 1.61 -10.62
C ALA A 35 -3.40 2.87 -11.22
N ARG A 36 -2.90 4.04 -10.82
CA ARG A 36 -3.50 5.33 -11.22
C ARG A 36 -2.54 6.50 -11.03
N THR A 37 -2.95 7.65 -11.58
CA THR A 37 -2.31 8.92 -11.33
C THR A 37 -2.62 9.43 -9.92
N ILE A 38 -1.65 10.07 -9.27
CA ILE A 38 -1.81 10.74 -7.97
C ILE A 38 -1.22 12.17 -8.03
N CYS A 39 -1.73 13.07 -7.19
CA CYS A 39 -1.27 14.46 -7.17
C CYS A 39 0.21 14.58 -6.74
N PRO A 40 1.00 15.50 -7.34
CA PRO A 40 0.65 16.50 -8.36
C PRO A 40 0.99 16.07 -9.81
N GLY A 41 0.92 14.78 -10.15
CA GLY A 41 1.30 14.29 -11.49
C GLY A 41 2.18 13.03 -11.46
N LYS A 42 2.15 12.29 -10.35
CA LYS A 42 2.87 11.04 -10.17
C LYS A 42 2.00 9.87 -10.61
N TYR A 43 2.59 8.69 -10.70
CA TYR A 43 1.87 7.44 -10.99
C TYR A 43 2.17 6.42 -9.91
N LEU A 44 1.13 5.82 -9.34
CA LEU A 44 1.23 4.81 -8.31
C LEU A 44 0.81 3.47 -8.88
N ILE A 45 1.57 2.43 -8.55
CA ILE A 45 1.22 1.04 -8.78
C ILE A 45 1.29 0.31 -7.44
N VAL A 46 0.21 -0.36 -7.04
CA VAL A 46 0.15 -1.26 -5.89
C VAL A 46 -0.30 -2.63 -6.39
N PHE A 47 0.44 -3.67 -6.06
CA PHE A 47 0.24 -5.01 -6.58
C PHE A 47 0.60 -6.07 -5.54
N SER A 48 0.10 -7.28 -5.73
CA SER A 48 0.29 -8.39 -4.81
C SER A 48 0.29 -9.73 -5.53
N GLY A 49 0.77 -10.78 -4.87
CA GLY A 49 0.93 -12.11 -5.44
C GLY A 49 1.73 -13.02 -4.51
N ASP A 50 2.30 -14.09 -5.08
CA ASP A 50 3.33 -14.87 -4.41
C ASP A 50 4.67 -14.10 -4.36
N VAL A 51 5.57 -14.53 -3.48
CA VAL A 51 6.85 -13.84 -3.22
C VAL A 51 7.67 -13.67 -4.50
N ALA A 52 7.83 -14.74 -5.29
CA ALA A 52 8.68 -14.72 -6.47
C ALA A 52 8.08 -13.83 -7.56
N SER A 53 6.78 -13.97 -7.84
CA SER A 53 6.10 -13.14 -8.85
C SER A 53 6.16 -11.65 -8.50
N VAL A 54 5.90 -11.29 -7.24
CA VAL A 54 5.97 -9.89 -6.80
C VAL A 54 7.40 -9.38 -6.86
N GLU A 55 8.40 -10.18 -6.46
CA GLU A 55 9.81 -9.78 -6.52
C GLU A 55 10.28 -9.55 -7.96
N TYR A 56 9.96 -10.46 -8.90
CA TYR A 56 10.31 -10.29 -10.31
C TYR A 56 9.64 -9.06 -10.93
N SER A 57 8.33 -8.87 -10.70
CA SER A 57 7.63 -7.69 -11.19
C SER A 57 8.14 -6.41 -10.52
N PHE A 58 8.42 -6.41 -9.22
CA PHE A 58 8.94 -5.25 -8.51
C PHE A 58 10.29 -4.81 -9.09
N ASN A 59 11.24 -5.72 -9.20
CA ASN A 59 12.55 -5.45 -9.79
C ASN A 59 12.42 -4.96 -11.24
N LYS A 60 11.50 -5.54 -12.02
CA LYS A 60 11.25 -5.09 -13.39
C LYS A 60 10.71 -3.67 -13.43
N GLY A 61 9.75 -3.33 -12.57
CA GLY A 61 9.20 -1.98 -12.47
C GLY A 61 10.24 -0.93 -12.09
N VAL A 62 11.13 -1.27 -11.13
CA VAL A 62 12.26 -0.41 -10.74
C VAL A 62 13.24 -0.22 -11.90
N GLU A 63 13.61 -1.30 -12.61
CA GLU A 63 14.49 -1.26 -13.77
C GLU A 63 13.93 -0.38 -14.90
N THR A 64 12.64 -0.52 -15.22
CA THR A 64 11.98 0.26 -16.27
C THR A 64 11.82 1.72 -15.86
N GLY A 65 11.57 1.98 -14.57
CA GLY A 65 11.40 3.31 -14.00
C GLY A 65 12.67 4.15 -13.91
N LYS A 66 13.80 3.52 -13.59
CA LYS A 66 15.10 4.18 -13.39
C LYS A 66 14.98 5.40 -12.47
N GLU A 67 15.49 6.56 -12.91
CA GLU A 67 15.46 7.83 -12.18
C GLU A 67 14.06 8.39 -11.95
N CYS A 68 13.02 7.83 -12.59
CA CYS A 68 11.64 8.23 -12.36
C CYS A 68 11.01 7.55 -11.15
N VAL A 69 11.62 6.55 -10.53
CA VAL A 69 11.12 5.96 -9.27
C VAL A 69 11.32 6.95 -8.13
N ILE A 70 10.25 7.38 -7.49
CA ILE A 70 10.27 8.30 -6.35
C ILE A 70 10.32 7.54 -5.04
N ASP A 71 9.46 6.53 -4.91
CA ASP A 71 9.28 5.77 -3.68
C ASP A 71 8.90 4.33 -4.05
N SER A 72 9.24 3.39 -3.17
CA SER A 72 9.06 1.97 -3.44
C SER A 72 8.94 1.18 -2.15
N LEU A 73 8.06 0.17 -2.16
CA LEU A 73 7.83 -0.70 -1.01
C LEU A 73 7.72 -2.15 -1.47
N PHE A 74 8.47 -3.02 -0.81
CA PHE A 74 8.33 -4.46 -0.95
C PHE A 74 8.11 -5.06 0.44
N LEU A 75 6.88 -5.49 0.72
CA LEU A 75 6.49 -6.06 2.00
C LEU A 75 6.21 -7.56 1.86
N PRO A 76 7.17 -8.42 2.25
CA PRO A 76 6.89 -9.83 2.43
C PRO A 76 6.02 -10.03 3.70
N MET A 77 5.11 -11.00 3.64
CA MET A 77 4.21 -11.35 4.74
C MET A 77 3.37 -10.16 5.24
N ILE A 78 2.65 -9.51 4.32
CA ILE A 78 1.72 -8.45 4.67
C ILE A 78 0.54 -8.99 5.48
N HIS A 79 0.09 -8.23 6.47
CA HIS A 79 -1.06 -8.59 7.29
C HIS A 79 -2.34 -8.64 6.43
N GLN A 80 -3.16 -9.67 6.64
CA GLN A 80 -4.32 -9.96 5.78
C GLN A 80 -5.38 -8.84 5.76
N GLY A 81 -5.44 -8.03 6.82
CA GLY A 81 -6.33 -6.88 6.91
C GLY A 81 -5.92 -5.67 6.07
N VAL A 82 -4.68 -5.61 5.59
CA VAL A 82 -4.14 -4.41 4.93
C VAL A 82 -4.66 -4.29 3.50
N ILE A 83 -4.45 -5.30 2.65
CA ILE A 83 -4.86 -5.27 1.23
C ILE A 83 -6.35 -4.94 1.04
N PRO A 84 -7.29 -5.55 1.78
CA PRO A 84 -8.71 -5.22 1.66
C PRO A 84 -9.04 -3.77 2.00
N ALA A 85 -8.28 -3.12 2.88
CA ALA A 85 -8.48 -1.75 3.32
C ALA A 85 -7.88 -0.70 2.36
N ILE A 86 -7.06 -1.11 1.39
CA ILE A 86 -6.45 -0.19 0.41
C ILE A 86 -7.52 0.37 -0.53
N GLY A 87 -7.70 1.70 -0.49
CA GLY A 87 -8.63 2.42 -1.35
C GLY A 87 -10.11 2.09 -1.13
N LYS A 88 -10.42 1.39 -0.04
CA LYS A 88 -11.77 0.94 0.34
C LYS A 88 -12.00 1.23 1.82
N ILE A 89 -13.28 1.27 2.20
CA ILE A 89 -13.68 1.39 3.60
C ILE A 89 -14.29 0.05 4.01
N ILE A 90 -13.65 -0.61 4.98
CA ILE A 90 -14.19 -1.80 5.62
C ILE A 90 -15.28 -1.37 6.59
N LYS A 91 -16.50 -1.88 6.40
CA LYS A 91 -17.58 -1.63 7.36
C LYS A 91 -17.33 -2.45 8.62
N THR A 92 -17.52 -1.82 9.77
CA THR A 92 -17.54 -2.50 11.06
C THR A 92 -18.72 -2.01 11.87
N ASP A 93 -19.31 -2.92 12.63
CA ASP A 93 -20.34 -2.63 13.62
C ASP A 93 -19.74 -2.52 15.03
N ASP A 94 -18.45 -2.81 15.18
CA ASP A 94 -17.69 -2.65 16.41
C ASP A 94 -17.06 -1.25 16.47
N TRP A 95 -17.66 -0.39 17.28
CA TRP A 95 -17.31 1.02 17.47
C TRP A 95 -16.69 1.21 18.84
N ASP A 96 -15.36 1.09 18.90
CA ASP A 96 -14.53 1.34 20.09
C ASP A 96 -13.60 2.54 19.81
N THR A 97 -12.30 2.40 20.05
CA THR A 97 -11.32 3.47 19.90
C THR A 97 -10.85 3.55 18.45
N ILE A 98 -10.67 4.77 17.92
CA ILE A 98 -10.13 5.02 16.58
C ILE A 98 -8.69 5.55 16.66
N GLY A 99 -7.80 4.93 15.89
CA GLY A 99 -6.44 5.41 15.62
C GLY A 99 -6.34 5.96 14.20
N ILE A 100 -5.62 7.07 14.02
CA ILE A 100 -5.37 7.66 12.70
C ILE A 100 -3.90 8.01 12.55
N ILE A 101 -3.23 7.38 11.58
CA ILE A 101 -1.86 7.70 11.17
C ILE A 101 -1.93 8.47 9.85
N GLU A 102 -1.32 9.65 9.77
CA GLU A 102 -1.14 10.41 8.52
C GLU A 102 0.33 10.35 8.10
N THR A 103 0.57 10.01 6.83
CA THR A 103 1.91 9.89 6.25
C THR A 103 2.09 10.83 5.07
N LEU A 104 3.34 11.20 4.80
CA LEU A 104 3.69 12.09 3.68
C LEU A 104 3.66 11.39 2.31
N SER A 105 3.76 10.05 2.28
CA SER A 105 3.63 9.25 1.06
C SER A 105 2.62 8.11 1.23
N VAL A 106 2.11 7.63 0.10
CA VAL A 106 1.23 6.45 0.05
C VAL A 106 1.96 5.20 0.53
N VAL A 107 3.21 5.03 0.09
CA VAL A 107 4.07 3.90 0.46
C VAL A 107 4.21 3.80 1.98
N SER A 108 4.61 4.87 2.66
CA SER A 108 4.74 4.86 4.12
C SER A 108 3.40 4.62 4.83
N GLY A 109 2.28 5.02 4.22
CA GLY A 109 0.95 4.75 4.77
C GLY A 109 0.59 3.27 4.76
N ILE A 110 0.97 2.55 3.70
CA ILE A 110 0.77 1.08 3.61
C ILE A 110 1.69 0.37 4.59
N GLU A 111 2.95 0.80 4.71
CA GLU A 111 3.91 0.25 5.66
C GLU A 111 3.46 0.43 7.12
N ALA A 112 3.02 1.64 7.48
CA ALA A 112 2.47 1.93 8.81
C ALA A 112 1.21 1.09 9.11
N ALA A 113 0.33 0.89 8.12
CA ALA A 113 -0.84 0.03 8.29
C ALA A 113 -0.46 -1.43 8.55
N ASP A 114 0.56 -1.94 7.87
CA ASP A 114 1.06 -3.30 8.07
C ASP A 114 1.71 -3.49 9.44
N ALA A 115 2.55 -2.54 9.87
CA ALA A 115 3.16 -2.55 11.20
C ALA A 115 2.09 -2.51 12.31
N ALA A 116 1.16 -1.55 12.23
CA ALA A 116 0.05 -1.41 13.17
C ALA A 116 -0.82 -2.68 13.25
N ALA A 117 -1.13 -3.28 12.10
CA ALA A 117 -1.93 -4.50 12.06
C ALA A 117 -1.18 -5.72 12.62
N LYS A 118 0.15 -5.77 12.49
CA LYS A 118 0.99 -6.85 13.02
C LYS A 118 1.18 -6.79 14.53
N GLU A 119 1.12 -5.60 15.13
CA GLU A 119 1.06 -5.47 16.60
C GLU A 119 -0.18 -6.19 17.16
N GLY A 120 -1.27 -6.22 16.39
CA GLY A 120 -2.47 -7.00 16.68
C GLY A 120 -3.55 -6.21 17.44
N GLY A 121 -4.71 -6.84 17.64
CA GLY A 121 -5.83 -6.25 18.41
C GLY A 121 -6.59 -5.12 17.70
N VAL A 122 -6.13 -4.66 16.53
CA VAL A 122 -6.80 -3.64 15.72
C VAL A 122 -7.27 -4.17 14.36
N ASN A 123 -8.39 -3.63 13.90
CA ASN A 123 -8.89 -3.78 12.54
C ASN A 123 -8.48 -2.57 11.72
N ILE A 124 -7.76 -2.78 10.60
CA ILE A 124 -7.51 -1.69 9.63
C ILE A 124 -8.79 -1.46 8.82
N ILE A 125 -9.33 -0.26 8.94
CA ILE A 125 -10.66 0.12 8.42
C ILE A 125 -10.55 0.78 7.05
N GLU A 126 -9.55 1.64 6.87
CA GLU A 126 -9.32 2.37 5.63
C GLU A 126 -7.85 2.72 5.50
N ILE A 127 -7.26 2.45 4.34
CA ILE A 127 -5.97 3.01 3.92
C ILE A 127 -6.27 3.91 2.73
N ARG A 128 -6.28 5.21 2.98
CA ARG A 128 -6.64 6.22 1.98
C ARG A 128 -5.41 6.61 1.18
N LEU A 129 -5.31 6.10 -0.04
CA LEU A 129 -4.24 6.49 -0.95
C LEU A 129 -4.48 7.89 -1.53
N ALA A 130 -3.41 8.63 -1.80
CA ALA A 130 -3.38 10.04 -2.19
C ALA A 130 -4.37 10.44 -3.30
N ILE A 131 -5.50 11.04 -2.90
CA ILE A 131 -6.48 11.68 -3.80
C ILE A 131 -6.75 13.10 -3.29
N GLY A 132 -6.14 14.10 -3.90
CA GLY A 132 -6.37 15.51 -3.56
C GLY A 132 -5.63 16.04 -2.32
N PHE A 133 -4.70 15.27 -1.74
CA PHE A 133 -3.97 15.62 -0.51
C PHE A 133 -2.45 15.80 -0.69
N GLY A 134 -1.99 16.05 -1.92
CA GLY A 134 -0.58 16.33 -2.18
C GLY A 134 0.38 15.16 -1.95
N GLY A 135 -0.06 13.92 -2.22
CA GLY A 135 0.76 12.71 -2.06
C GLY A 135 0.64 12.02 -0.70
N LYS A 136 0.00 12.68 0.27
CA LYS A 136 -0.25 12.12 1.60
C LYS A 136 -1.21 10.93 1.57
N SER A 137 -1.08 10.08 2.57
CA SER A 137 -1.98 8.98 2.88
C SER A 137 -2.39 9.03 4.34
N TYR A 138 -3.51 8.42 4.69
CA TYR A 138 -3.83 8.15 6.09
C TYR A 138 -4.42 6.76 6.26
N VAL A 139 -4.19 6.21 7.46
CA VAL A 139 -4.67 4.89 7.89
C VAL A 139 -5.65 5.11 9.03
N LYS A 140 -6.82 4.48 8.96
CA LYS A 140 -7.76 4.38 10.08
C LYS A 140 -7.77 2.96 10.59
N MET A 141 -7.68 2.82 11.90
CA MET A 141 -7.81 1.55 12.59
C MET A 141 -8.77 1.67 13.75
N MET A 142 -9.43 0.58 14.11
CA MET A 142 -10.32 0.52 15.27
C MET A 142 -10.05 -0.74 16.10
N GLY A 143 -10.22 -0.62 17.40
CA GLY A 143 -10.02 -1.69 18.38
C GLY A 143 -10.14 -1.15 19.81
N LYS A 144 -9.71 -1.94 20.79
CA LYS A 144 -9.64 -1.49 22.17
C LYS A 144 -8.60 -0.39 22.34
N LEU A 145 -8.75 0.45 23.37
CA LEU A 145 -7.84 1.56 23.63
C LEU A 145 -6.38 1.12 23.71
N GLU A 146 -6.06 0.07 24.49
CA GLU A 146 -4.70 -0.44 24.63
C GLU A 146 -4.11 -0.95 23.30
N ASP A 147 -4.90 -1.67 22.51
CA ASP A 147 -4.49 -2.23 21.23
C ASP A 147 -4.22 -1.11 20.22
N VAL A 148 -5.09 -0.09 20.17
CA VAL A 148 -4.90 1.08 19.31
C VAL A 148 -3.65 1.87 19.73
N GLN A 149 -3.41 2.05 21.03
CA GLN A 149 -2.20 2.75 21.50
C GLN A 149 -0.92 2.01 21.13
N ALA A 150 -0.91 0.68 21.25
CA ALA A 150 0.22 -0.15 20.85
C ALA A 150 0.44 -0.08 19.33
N ALA A 151 -0.62 -0.26 18.54
CA ALA A 151 -0.58 -0.22 17.09
C ALA A 151 -0.13 1.14 16.52
N MET A 152 -0.47 2.25 17.21
CA MET A 152 -0.02 3.60 16.84
C MET A 152 1.45 3.87 17.16
N ALA A 153 2.08 3.08 18.04
CA ALA A 153 3.47 3.25 18.48
C ALA A 153 4.47 2.34 17.74
N ALA A 154 3.97 1.32 17.03
CA ALA A 154 4.75 0.42 16.17
C ALA A 154 5.26 1.12 14.90
#